data_AF-A0A9J6F5H6-F1
#
_entry.id   AF-A0A9J6F5H6-F1
#
_cell.length_a   1.000
_cell.length_b   1.000
_cell.length_c   1.000
_cell.angle_alpha   90.00
_cell.angle_beta   90.00
_cell.angle_gamma   90.00
#
_symmetry.space_group_name_H-M   'P 1'
#
loop_
_entity.id
_entity.type
_entity.pdbx_description
1 polymer ?
#
loop_
_entity_poly.entity_id
_entity_poly.type
_entity_poly.pdbx_seq_one_letter_code
_entity_poly.pdbx_strand_id
1 'polypeptide(L)' 'MDEERLLRRTQTKRSSYKVLGAEESENNDKQEQNSGCVDEEVFDDDDFYHHLLREIIERKTSNIYNPVALSR' A
#
# COMPACT_ATOMS: atom_id res chain seq x y z
N MET A 1 4.03 -19.33 6.80
CA MET A 1 3.64 -18.20 5.93
C MET A 1 4.20 -18.53 4.56
N ASP A 2 3.36 -18.60 3.53
CA ASP A 2 3.83 -18.89 2.17
C ASP A 2 4.41 -17.61 1.57
N GLU A 3 5.73 -17.49 1.61
CA GLU A 3 6.48 -16.32 1.13
C GLU A 3 6.25 -16.08 -0.37
N GLU A 4 6.26 -17.14 -1.17
CA GLU A 4 6.00 -17.08 -2.61
C GLU A 4 4.59 -16.56 -2.93
N ARG A 5 3.60 -16.97 -2.13
CA ARG A 5 2.22 -16.49 -2.26
C ARG A 5 2.12 -15.02 -1.91
N LEU A 6 2.85 -14.58 -0.89
CA LEU A 6 2.88 -13.17 -0.47
C LEU A 6 3.53 -12.30 -1.56
N LEU A 7 4.65 -12.75 -2.11
CA LEU A 7 5.36 -12.09 -3.19
C LEU A 7 4.46 -11.89 -4.42
N ARG A 8 3.78 -12.96 -4.88
CA ARG A 8 2.87 -12.85 -6.03
C ARG A 8 1.68 -11.92 -5.76
N ARG A 9 1.25 -11.82 -4.49
CA ARG A 9 0.18 -10.91 -4.09
C ARG A 9 0.64 -9.45 -4.15
N THR A 10 1.84 -9.13 -3.66
CA THR A 10 2.39 -7.76 -3.68
C THR A 10 2.76 -7.32 -5.09
N GLN A 11 3.16 -8.24 -5.96
CA GLN A 11 3.44 -7.96 -7.38
C GLN A 11 2.20 -7.63 -8.23
N THR A 12 0.99 -7.80 -7.69
CA THR A 12 -0.24 -7.48 -8.43
C THR A 12 -0.65 -6.04 -8.14
N LYS A 13 -0.72 -5.21 -9.19
CA LYS A 13 -1.27 -3.84 -9.13
C LYS A 13 -2.77 -3.90 -8.78
N ARG A 14 -3.11 -3.40 -7.59
CA ARG A 14 -4.43 -3.28 -6.97
C ARG A 14 -4.83 -1.83 -6.73
N SER A 15 -3.85 -0.96 -6.49
CA SER A 15 -4.02 0.48 -6.31
C SER A 15 -3.89 1.25 -7.64
N SER A 16 -4.56 2.39 -7.72
CA SER A 16 -4.47 3.29 -8.86
C SER A 16 -3.27 4.23 -8.67
N TYR A 17 -2.19 3.99 -9.40
CA TYR A 17 -1.02 4.87 -9.44
C TYR A 17 -0.46 4.99 -10.87
N LYS A 18 0.14 6.17 -11.15
CA LYS A 18 0.86 6.45 -12.40
C LYS A 18 2.36 6.29 -12.13
N VAL A 19 3.03 5.47 -12.93
CA VAL A 19 4.49 5.34 -12.88
C VAL A 19 5.10 6.62 -13.44
N LEU A 20 5.91 7.31 -12.63
CA LEU A 20 6.62 8.52 -13.06
C LEU A 20 7.79 8.12 -13.96
N GLY A 21 7.92 8.75 -15.13
CA GLY A 21 8.98 8.44 -16.09
C GLY A 21 8.67 7.27 -17.03
N ALA A 22 7.50 6.63 -16.91
CA ALA A 22 6.96 5.86 -18.01
C ALA A 22 6.67 6.85 -19.14
N GLU A 23 7.39 6.72 -20.27
CA GLU A 23 7.06 7.48 -21.48
C GLU A 23 5.58 7.27 -21.75
N GLU A 24 4.84 8.37 -21.93
CA GLU A 24 3.40 8.37 -22.23
C GLU A 24 3.20 7.69 -23.59
N SER A 25 3.30 6.37 -23.59
CA SER A 25 2.92 5.53 -24.70
C SER A 25 1.41 5.61 -24.75
N GLU A 26 0.92 6.56 -25.54
CA GLU A 26 -0.48 6.82 -25.93
C GLU A 26 -1.27 5.57 -26.42
N ASN A 27 -0.69 4.38 -26.31
CA ASN A 27 -1.27 3.09 -26.70
C ASN A 27 -1.65 2.18 -25.51
N ASN A 28 -1.27 2.49 -24.26
CA ASN A 28 -1.50 1.59 -23.11
C ASN A 28 -2.74 1.87 -22.27
N ASP A 29 -3.47 2.96 -22.52
CA ASP A 29 -4.73 3.29 -21.83
C ASP A 29 -5.83 2.22 -21.99
N LYS A 30 -5.63 1.24 -22.88
CA LYS A 30 -6.55 0.12 -23.09
C LYS A 30 -6.10 -1.19 -22.43
N GLN A 31 -4.86 -1.30 -21.94
CA GLN A 31 -4.36 -2.52 -21.27
C GLN A 31 -4.27 -2.37 -19.74
N GLU A 32 -4.15 -1.16 -19.20
CA GLU A 32 -4.10 -0.93 -17.73
C GLU A 32 -5.41 -1.20 -16.99
N GLN A 33 -6.53 -1.35 -17.71
CA GLN A 33 -7.82 -1.75 -17.13
C GLN A 33 -7.92 -3.27 -16.89
N ASN A 34 -6.91 -4.07 -17.29
CA ASN A 34 -6.94 -5.51 -17.11
C ASN A 34 -6.25 -5.91 -15.79
N SER A 35 -7.02 -5.81 -14.72
CA SER A 35 -7.09 -6.78 -13.62
C SER A 35 -6.16 -8.00 -13.76
N GLY A 36 -4.93 -7.92 -13.22
CA GLY A 36 -4.02 -9.06 -13.12
C GLY A 36 -2.65 -8.93 -13.76
N CYS A 37 -2.20 -7.73 -14.14
CA CYS A 37 -0.78 -7.49 -14.45
C CYS A 37 0.07 -7.77 -13.20
N VAL A 38 0.82 -8.87 -13.23
CA VAL A 38 1.85 -9.20 -12.24
C VAL A 38 3.12 -8.52 -12.71
N ASP A 39 3.59 -7.53 -11.96
CA ASP A 39 4.84 -6.85 -12.20
C ASP A 39 5.82 -7.23 -11.09
N GLU A 40 6.89 -7.92 -11.45
CA GLU A 40 7.86 -8.46 -10.49
C GLU A 40 8.71 -7.36 -9.82
N GLU A 41 8.78 -6.17 -10.43
CA GLU A 41 9.50 -5.01 -9.89
C GLU A 41 8.62 -4.15 -8.97
N VAL A 42 7.30 -4.39 -8.95
CA VAL A 42 6.33 -3.65 -8.16
C VAL A 42 5.97 -4.40 -6.88
N PHE A 43 5.81 -3.63 -5.80
CA PHE A 43 5.29 -4.10 -4.52
C PHE A 43 4.14 -3.20 -4.07
N ASP A 44 2.92 -3.60 -4.41
CA ASP A 44 1.68 -2.93 -4.02
C ASP A 44 1.24 -3.39 -2.62
N ASP A 45 1.81 -2.72 -1.63
CA ASP A 45 1.67 -2.97 -0.20
C ASP A 45 0.83 -1.88 0.49
N ASP A 46 0.03 -1.15 -0.29
CA ASP A 46 -0.74 -0.01 0.20
C ASP A 46 -1.61 -0.38 1.41
N ASP A 47 -2.29 -1.53 1.36
CA ASP A 47 -3.13 -2.02 2.45
C ASP A 47 -2.34 -2.21 3.76
N PHE A 48 -1.11 -2.72 3.67
CA PHE A 48 -0.21 -2.86 4.81
C PHE A 48 0.17 -1.50 5.40
N TYR A 49 0.59 -0.54 4.56
CA TYR A 49 0.95 0.80 5.03
C TYR A 49 -0.24 1.53 5.68
N HIS A 50 -1.44 1.38 5.13
CA HIS A 50 -2.66 1.94 5.73
C HIS A 50 -2.96 1.33 7.11
N HIS A 51 -2.80 0.00 7.28
CA HIS A 51 -2.98 -0.65 8.58
C HIS A 51 -1.93 -0.17 9.59
N LEU A 52 -0.66 -0.09 9.19
CA LEU A 52 0.41 0.40 10.06
C LEU A 52 0.17 1.85 10.48
N LEU A 53 -0.21 2.72 9.54
CA LEU A 53 -0.55 4.11 9.82
C LEU A 53 -1.70 4.21 10.83
N ARG A 54 -2.77 3.43 10.62
CA ARG A 54 -3.91 3.38 11.53
C ARG A 54 -3.49 2.95 12.93
N GLU A 55 -2.70 1.89 13.05
CA GLU A 55 -2.20 1.42 14.34
C GLU A 55 -1.33 2.47 15.04
N ILE A 56 -0.45 3.16 14.31
CA ILE A 56 0.37 4.26 14.85
C ILE A 56 -0.52 5.39 15.38
N ILE A 57 -1.55 5.76 14.62
CA ILE A 57 -2.52 6.79 15.03
C ILE A 57 -3.26 6.35 16.30
N GLU A 58 -3.78 5.12 16.34
CA GLU A 58 -4.51 4.58 17.49
C GLU A 58 -3.62 4.53 18.74
N ARG A 59 -2.36 4.10 18.62
CA ARG A 59 -1.39 4.09 19.74
C ARG A 59 -1.02 5.48 20.23
N LYS A 60 -0.78 6.43 19.32
CA LYS A 60 -0.40 7.80 19.71
C LYS A 60 -1.59 8.56 20.33
N THR A 61 -2.78 8.39 19.78
CA THR A 61 -3.98 9.08 20.28
C THR A 61 -4.50 8.47 21.59
N SER A 62 -4.40 7.15 21.78
CA SER A 62 -4.71 6.51 23.08
C SER A 62 -3.76 6.93 24.20
N ASN A 63 -2.47 7.15 23.91
CA ASN A 63 -1.52 7.69 24.88
C ASN A 63 -1.89 9.12 25.31
N ILE A 64 -2.35 9.95 24.37
CA ILE A 64 -2.82 11.32 24.66
C ILE A 64 -4.13 11.30 25.46
N TYR A 65 -5.00 10.31 25.24
CA TYR A 65 -6.28 10.15 25.95
C TYR A 65 -6.17 9.53 27.35
N ASN A 66 -4.96 9.26 27.87
CA ASN A 66 -4.77 8.90 29.27
C ASN A 66 -4.64 10.18 30.12
N PRO A 67 -5.70 10.64 30.82
CA PRO A 67 -5.64 11.87 31.62
C PRO A 67 -4.63 11.78 32.79
N VAL A 68 -4.18 10.57 33.15
CA VAL A 68 -3.18 10.35 34.21
C VAL A 68 -1.75 10.59 33.69
N ALA A 69 -1.48 10.39 32.39
CA ALA A 69 -0.15 10.59 31.80
C ALA A 69 0.20 12.07 31.54
N LEU A 70 -0.81 12.94 31.44
CA LEU A 70 -0.66 14.40 31.32
C LEU A 70 -0.49 15.13 32.67
N SER A 71 -0.57 14.39 33.78
CA SER A 71 -0.56 14.91 35.16
C SER A 71 0.82 14.78 35.85
N ARG A 72 1.87 14.36 35.13
CA ARG A 72 3.23 14.22 35.67
C ARG A 72 4.24 15.07 34.92
#